data_AF-W6S7X8-F1
#
_entry.id   AF-W6S7X8-F1
#
_cell.length_a   1.000
_cell.length_b   1.000
_cell.length_c   1.000
_cell.angle_alpha   90.00
_cell.angle_beta   90.00
_cell.angle_gamma   90.00
#
_symmetry.space_group_name_H-M   'P 1'
#
loop_
_entity.id
_entity.type
_entity.pdbx_description
1 polymer ?
#
loop_
_entity_poly.entity_id
_entity_poly.type
_entity_poly.pdbx_seq_one_letter_code
_entity_poly.pdbx_strand_id
1 'polypeptide(L)'
;MIINTARVELVLMNKAIPANYLEREIGISRSAITRVRNGERKLENLTLETIMTIQKWIDEGNYRFSYDYSELIEDLEEDIAEGLTDEYIYVVRGPYNELLEKCPIIDYYYTSEEIEEGNLAEKTLTASVLAEMKQDNEIF
;
A
#
# COMPACT_ATOMS: atom_id res chain seq x y z
N MET A 1 4.40 7.51 -18.06
CA MET A 1 3.65 6.51 -17.29
C MET A 1 4.62 5.41 -16.91
N ILE A 2 4.72 5.12 -15.62
CA ILE A 2 5.48 3.99 -15.08
C ILE A 2 4.46 2.88 -14.83
N ILE A 3 4.77 1.64 -15.21
CA ILE A 3 3.89 0.49 -14.96
C ILE A 3 4.41 -0.24 -13.73
N ASN A 4 3.58 -0.29 -12.69
CA ASN A 4 3.81 -1.10 -11.51
C ASN A 4 3.06 -2.42 -11.67
N THR A 5 3.79 -3.48 -12.02
CA THR A 5 3.19 -4.78 -12.32
C THR A 5 2.52 -5.43 -11.11
N ALA A 6 3.02 -5.19 -9.89
CA ALA A 6 2.41 -5.69 -8.66
C ALA A 6 1.03 -5.06 -8.41
N ARG A 7 0.93 -3.73 -8.60
CA ARG A 7 -0.36 -3.02 -8.50
C ARG A 7 -1.37 -3.49 -9.54
N VAL A 8 -0.94 -3.65 -10.79
CA VAL A 8 -1.78 -4.16 -11.88
C VAL A 8 -2.24 -5.60 -11.59
N GLU A 9 -1.32 -6.46 -11.11
CA GLU A 9 -1.64 -7.83 -10.74
C GLU A 9 -2.67 -7.88 -9.62
N LEU A 10 -2.47 -7.10 -8.56
CA LEU A 10 -3.40 -7.04 -7.43
C LEU A 10 -4.80 -6.63 -7.89
N VAL A 11 -4.94 -5.57 -8.69
CA VAL A 11 -6.24 -5.12 -9.22
C VAL A 11 -6.91 -6.22 -10.06
N LEU A 12 -6.14 -6.89 -10.91
CA LEU A 12 -6.67 -7.98 -11.73
C LEU A 12 -7.11 -9.18 -10.89
N MET A 13 -6.34 -9.56 -9.88
CA MET A 13 -6.63 -10.70 -9.02
C MET A 13 -7.69 -10.41 -7.96
N ASN A 14 -7.93 -9.14 -7.63
CA ASN A 14 -8.88 -8.73 -6.61
C ASN A 14 -10.32 -9.08 -7.03
N LYS A 15 -10.88 -10.11 -6.39
CA LYS A 15 -12.25 -10.58 -6.64
C LYS A 15 -13.33 -9.62 -6.12
N ALA A 16 -12.99 -8.71 -5.21
CA ALA A 16 -13.89 -7.64 -4.78
C ALA A 16 -14.17 -6.65 -5.92
N ILE A 17 -13.27 -6.53 -6.90
CA ILE A 17 -13.51 -5.79 -8.15
C ILE A 17 -14.15 -6.75 -9.16
N PRO A 18 -15.43 -6.58 -9.54
CA PRO A 18 -16.07 -7.49 -10.47
C PRO A 18 -15.45 -7.40 -11.87
N ALA A 19 -15.26 -8.54 -12.55
CA ALA A 19 -14.71 -8.54 -13.91
C ALA A 19 -15.60 -7.75 -14.91
N ASN A 20 -16.92 -7.82 -14.73
CA ASN A 20 -17.89 -7.04 -15.52
C ASN A 20 -17.73 -5.53 -15.31
N TYR A 21 -17.29 -5.11 -14.12
CA TYR A 21 -17.05 -3.70 -13.83
C TYR A 21 -15.85 -3.21 -14.64
N LEU A 22 -14.71 -3.92 -14.58
CA LEU A 22 -13.52 -3.57 -15.36
C LEU A 22 -13.74 -3.62 -16.87
N GLU A 23 -14.55 -4.56 -17.36
CA GLU A 23 -14.93 -4.60 -18.77
C GLU A 23 -15.69 -3.34 -19.21
N ARG A 24 -16.65 -2.88 -18.40
CA ARG A 24 -17.42 -1.68 -18.69
C ARG A 24 -16.58 -0.41 -18.54
N GLU A 25 -15.76 -0.35 -17.49
CA GLU A 25 -15.04 0.86 -17.09
C GLU A 25 -13.82 1.11 -17.98
N ILE A 26 -13.06 0.06 -18.27
CA ILE A 26 -11.76 0.17 -18.93
C ILE A 26 -11.62 -0.74 -20.16
N GLY A 27 -12.71 -1.36 -20.62
CA GLY A 27 -12.75 -2.09 -21.89
C GLY A 27 -12.01 -3.43 -21.91
N ILE A 28 -11.57 -3.93 -20.75
CA ILE A 28 -10.83 -5.19 -20.67
C ILE A 28 -11.80 -6.36 -20.62
N SER A 29 -11.68 -7.28 -21.58
CA SER A 29 -12.58 -8.43 -21.67
C SER A 29 -12.71 -9.18 -20.35
N ARG A 30 -13.94 -9.36 -19.89
CA ARG A 30 -14.28 -10.17 -18.72
C ARG A 30 -13.66 -11.56 -18.80
N SER A 31 -13.70 -12.18 -19.98
CA SER A 31 -13.09 -13.50 -20.23
C SER A 31 -11.57 -13.49 -20.02
N ALA A 32 -10.88 -12.42 -20.42
CA ALA A 32 -9.45 -12.29 -20.16
C ALA A 32 -9.17 -12.19 -18.65
N ILE A 33 -9.94 -11.37 -17.93
CA ILE A 33 -9.80 -11.19 -16.47
C ILE A 33 -10.08 -12.51 -15.74
N THR A 34 -11.18 -13.21 -16.07
CA THR A 34 -11.53 -14.49 -15.45
C THR A 34 -10.45 -15.54 -15.67
N ARG A 35 -9.89 -15.65 -16.88
CA ARG A 35 -8.80 -16.59 -17.16
C ARG A 35 -7.54 -16.27 -16.36
N VAL A 36 -7.22 -14.99 -16.17
CA VAL A 36 -6.11 -14.57 -15.31
C VAL A 36 -6.37 -14.99 -13.86
N ARG A 37 -7.56 -14.68 -13.32
CA ARG A 37 -7.96 -15.04 -11.95
C ARG A 37 -7.99 -16.55 -11.67
N ASN A 38 -8.27 -17.35 -12.69
CA ASN A 38 -8.29 -18.81 -12.60
C ASN A 38 -6.91 -19.45 -12.80
N GLY A 39 -5.87 -18.65 -13.11
CA GLY A 39 -4.53 -19.17 -13.45
C GLY A 39 -4.45 -19.80 -14.84
N GLU A 40 -5.51 -19.72 -15.65
CA GLU A 40 -5.57 -20.22 -17.04
C GLU A 40 -4.77 -19.33 -18.00
N ARG A 41 -4.48 -18.09 -17.60
CA ARG A 41 -3.64 -17.14 -18.33
C ARG A 41 -2.74 -16.40 -17.36
N LYS A 42 -1.43 -16.38 -17.62
CA LYS A 42 -0.50 -15.57 -16.84
C LYS A 42 -0.60 -14.08 -17.18
N LEU A 43 -0.26 -13.22 -16.22
CA LEU A 43 -0.21 -11.76 -16.41
C LEU A 43 0.76 -11.35 -17.53
N GLU A 44 1.92 -12.00 -17.60
CA GLU A 44 2.95 -11.78 -18.64
C GLU A 44 2.44 -12.02 -20.07
N ASN A 45 1.34 -12.76 -20.22
CA ASN A 45 0.72 -13.04 -21.51
C ASN A 45 -0.39 -12.03 -21.87
N LEU A 46 -0.65 -11.01 -21.05
CA LEU A 46 -1.52 -9.89 -21.40
C LEU A 46 -0.80 -8.95 -22.38
N THR A 47 -1.57 -8.23 -23.19
CA THR A 47 -1.00 -7.21 -24.07
C THR A 47 -0.51 -6.03 -23.24
N LEU A 48 0.55 -5.36 -23.69
CA LEU A 48 1.04 -4.14 -23.05
C LEU A 48 -0.08 -3.09 -22.98
N GLU A 49 -0.90 -2.95 -24.01
CA GLU A 49 -2.06 -2.06 -24.02
C GLU A 49 -3.03 -2.34 -22.86
N THR A 50 -3.34 -3.62 -22.58
CA THR A 50 -4.15 -4.02 -21.43
C THR A 50 -3.53 -3.60 -20.10
N ILE A 51 -2.22 -3.86 -19.93
CA ILE A 51 -1.48 -3.50 -18.70
C ILE A 51 -1.46 -1.98 -18.52
N MET A 52 -1.16 -1.23 -19.59
CA MET A 52 -1.17 0.23 -19.62
C MET A 52 -2.54 0.82 -19.26
N THR A 53 -3.62 0.18 -19.73
CA THR A 53 -4.99 0.61 -19.45
C THR A 53 -5.33 0.48 -17.96
N ILE A 54 -4.92 -0.63 -17.33
CA ILE A 54 -5.12 -0.82 -15.89
C ILE A 54 -4.26 0.17 -15.09
N GLN A 55 -2.99 0.34 -15.48
CA GLN A 55 -2.11 1.31 -14.82
C GLN A 55 -2.68 2.72 -14.87
N LYS A 56 -3.16 3.15 -16.03
CA LYS A 56 -3.78 4.47 -16.18
C LYS A 56 -5.01 4.62 -15.28
N TRP A 57 -5.84 3.58 -15.19
CA TRP A 57 -7.02 3.59 -14.31
C TRP A 57 -6.63 3.70 -12.82
N ILE A 58 -5.53 3.05 -12.41
CA ILE A 58 -4.94 3.21 -11.08
C ILE A 58 -4.43 4.64 -10.87
N ASP A 59 -3.65 5.18 -11.82
CA ASP A 59 -3.06 6.52 -11.74
C ASP A 59 -4.12 7.64 -11.67
N GLU A 60 -5.32 7.39 -12.20
CA GLU A 60 -6.49 8.27 -12.11
C GLU A 60 -7.17 8.25 -10.73
N GLY A 61 -6.67 7.45 -9.78
CA GLY A 61 -7.17 7.38 -8.41
C GLY A 61 -8.39 6.46 -8.24
N ASN A 62 -8.70 5.62 -9.23
CA ASN A 62 -9.86 4.72 -9.15
C ASN A 62 -9.63 3.50 -8.24
N TYR A 63 -8.41 3.31 -7.76
CA TYR A 63 -8.07 2.30 -6.78
C TYR A 63 -6.96 2.80 -5.85
N ARG A 64 -7.16 2.61 -4.54
CA ARG A 64 -6.19 2.98 -3.51
C ARG A 64 -5.56 1.71 -2.94
N PHE A 65 -4.25 1.74 -2.77
CA PHE A 65 -3.51 0.69 -2.07
C PHE A 65 -3.31 1.14 -0.63
N SER A 66 -3.82 0.36 0.31
CA SER A 66 -3.69 0.63 1.73
C SER A 66 -2.75 -0.35 2.42
N TYR A 67 -2.28 0.04 3.60
CA TYR A 67 -1.53 -0.80 4.52
C TYR A 67 -2.18 -0.71 5.88
N ASP A 68 -2.38 -1.86 6.51
CA ASP A 68 -3.06 -1.91 7.79
C ASP A 68 -2.14 -1.38 8.89
N TYR A 69 -2.42 -0.14 9.28
CA TYR A 69 -1.76 0.56 10.37
C TYR A 69 -2.66 0.66 11.60
N SER A 70 -3.79 -0.05 11.63
CA SER A 70 -4.82 0.17 12.65
C SER A 70 -4.29 0.06 14.07
N GLU A 71 -3.47 -0.98 14.35
CA GLU A 71 -2.83 -1.18 15.66
C GLU A 71 -1.81 -0.07 15.96
N LEU A 72 -0.87 0.20 15.05
CA LEU A 72 0.16 1.24 15.26
C LEU A 72 -0.41 2.66 15.38
N ILE A 73 -1.54 2.94 14.72
CA ILE A 73 -2.23 4.23 14.83
C ILE A 73 -2.87 4.35 16.21
N GLU A 74 -3.57 3.31 16.66
CA GLU A 74 -4.22 3.28 17.98
C GLU A 74 -3.18 3.49 19.08
N ASP A 75 -2.11 2.70 19.08
CA ASP A 75 -1.02 2.79 20.06
C ASP A 75 -0.40 4.21 20.07
N LEU A 76 -0.01 4.73 18.90
CA LEU A 76 0.66 6.03 18.84
C LEU A 76 -0.27 7.19 19.23
N GLU A 77 -1.57 7.10 18.95
CA GLU A 77 -2.55 8.10 19.40
C GLU A 77 -2.72 8.08 20.93
N GLU A 78 -2.76 6.90 21.53
CA GLU A 78 -2.80 6.74 22.99
C GLU A 78 -1.51 7.30 23.63
N ASP A 79 -0.34 6.97 23.10
CA ASP A 79 0.96 7.45 23.60
C ASP A 79 1.06 8.99 23.54
N ILE A 80 0.56 9.59 22.46
CA ILE A 80 0.50 11.06 22.33
C ILE A 80 -0.45 11.65 23.37
N ALA A 81 -1.60 11.03 23.61
CA ALA A 81 -2.59 11.51 24.58
C ALA A 81 -2.08 11.39 26.02
N GLU A 82 -1.29 10.37 26.33
CA GLU A 82 -0.64 10.16 27.62
C GLU A 82 0.63 11.01 27.79
N GLY A 83 1.12 11.65 26.72
CA GLY A 83 2.32 12.49 26.75
C GLY A 83 3.62 11.67 26.82
N LEU A 84 3.60 10.44 26.30
CA LEU A 84 4.76 9.53 26.27
C LEU A 84 5.69 9.82 25.08
N THR A 85 5.18 10.48 24.03
CA THR A 85 5.96 10.84 22.84
C THR A 85 6.50 12.27 22.90
N ASP A 86 7.70 12.48 22.36
CA ASP A 86 8.27 13.81 22.09
C ASP A 86 7.85 14.34 20.70
N GLU A 87 8.39 15.51 20.31
CA GLU A 87 8.25 16.08 18.96
C GLU A 87 8.73 15.11 17.85
N TYR A 88 9.69 14.24 18.19
CA TYR A 88 10.27 13.27 17.29
C TYR A 88 10.23 11.87 17.91
N ILE A 89 9.98 10.87 17.06
CA ILE A 89 10.14 9.43 17.37
C ILE A 89 11.08 8.78 16.36
N TYR A 90 11.46 7.54 16.62
CA TYR A 90 12.38 6.77 15.78
C TYR A 90 11.62 5.63 15.11
N VAL A 91 11.34 5.75 13.81
CA VAL A 91 10.52 4.76 13.08
C VAL A 91 11.37 3.64 12.50
N VAL A 92 10.93 2.40 12.69
CA VAL A 92 11.48 1.22 12.02
C VAL A 92 10.71 1.01 10.74
N ARG A 93 11.44 0.91 9.63
CA ARG A 93 10.88 0.70 8.29
C ARG A 93 11.04 -0.76 7.88
N GLY A 94 9.94 -1.35 7.40
CA GLY A 94 9.94 -2.69 6.84
C GLY A 94 10.61 -2.76 5.45
N PRO A 95 10.61 -3.94 4.81
CA PRO A 95 11.07 -4.07 3.44
C PRO A 95 10.23 -3.24 2.47
N TYR A 96 10.80 -2.89 1.32
CA TYR A 96 10.10 -2.15 0.27
C TYR A 96 8.81 -2.87 -0.14
N ASN A 97 7.68 -2.18 -0.02
CA ASN A 97 6.38 -2.68 -0.43
C ASN A 97 6.04 -2.13 -1.81
N GLU A 98 6.00 -3.00 -2.83
CA GLU A 98 5.73 -2.60 -4.21
C GLU A 98 4.34 -1.99 -4.42
N LEU A 99 3.36 -2.34 -3.59
CA LEU A 99 2.00 -1.80 -3.67
C LEU A 99 1.93 -0.38 -3.13
N LEU A 100 2.68 -0.06 -2.07
CA LEU A 100 2.78 1.30 -1.53
C LEU A 100 3.82 2.15 -2.27
N GLU A 101 4.76 1.51 -2.96
CA GLU A 101 5.95 2.12 -3.55
C GLU A 101 6.87 2.80 -2.52
N LYS A 102 6.89 2.25 -1.31
CA LYS A 102 7.75 2.70 -0.20
C LYS A 102 7.95 1.61 0.85
N CYS A 103 8.88 1.84 1.77
CA CYS A 103 9.06 1.01 2.95
C CYS A 103 8.03 1.41 4.02
N PRO A 104 7.06 0.54 4.36
CA PRO A 104 6.07 0.85 5.38
C PRO A 104 6.73 1.00 6.75
N ILE A 105 6.14 1.81 7.62
CA ILE A 105 6.46 1.79 9.05
C ILE A 105 6.00 0.44 9.62
N ILE A 106 6.81 -0.20 10.45
CA ILE A 106 6.45 -1.47 11.10
C ILE A 106 6.53 -1.39 12.62
N ASP A 107 7.26 -0.41 13.13
CA ASP A 107 7.47 -0.20 14.57
C ASP A 107 8.00 1.22 14.81
N TYR A 108 8.03 1.67 16.07
CA TYR A 108 8.65 2.92 16.49
C TYR A 108 9.20 2.86 17.92
N TYR A 109 10.17 3.72 18.20
CA TYR A 109 10.71 3.95 19.54
C TYR A 109 10.58 5.42 19.93
N TYR A 110 10.41 5.71 21.22
CA TYR A 110 10.32 7.09 21.72
C TYR A 110 11.70 7.75 21.72
N THR A 111 12.72 7.00 22.11
CA THR A 111 14.09 7.50 22.27
C THR A 111 15.11 6.66 21.52
N SER A 112 16.28 7.23 21.24
CA SER A 112 17.37 6.48 20.61
C SER A 112 17.97 5.39 21.50
N GLU A 113 17.73 5.45 22.82
CA GLU A 113 18.27 4.47 23.79
C GLU A 113 17.48 3.14 23.76
N GLU A 114 16.24 3.18 23.28
CA GLU A 114 15.35 2.01 23.16
C GLU A 114 15.61 1.21 21.87
N ILE A 115 16.39 1.75 20.94
CA ILE A 115 16.70 1.09 19.67
C ILE A 115 17.54 -0.16 19.95
N GLU A 116 16.96 -1.34 19.71
CA GLU A 116 17.66 -2.61 19.91
C GLU A 116 18.86 -2.76 18.97
N GLU A 117 19.90 -3.47 19.44
CA GLU A 117 21.12 -3.71 18.67
C GLU A 117 20.79 -4.45 17.35
N GLY A 118 21.06 -3.79 16.22
CA GLY A 118 20.79 -4.33 14.88
C GLY A 118 19.56 -3.72 14.20
N ASN A 119 18.72 -2.96 14.92
CA ASN A 119 17.61 -2.23 14.32
C ASN A 119 18.08 -0.92 13.66
N LEU A 120 17.50 -0.61 12.50
CA LEU A 120 17.68 0.67 11.82
C LEU A 120 16.39 1.48 11.99
N ALA A 121 16.49 2.58 12.76
CA ALA A 121 15.38 3.48 12.99
C ALA A 121 15.70 4.91 12.50
N GLU A 122 14.71 5.55 11.89
CA GLU A 122 14.80 6.90 11.34
C GLU A 122 14.13 7.91 12.29
N LYS A 123 14.87 8.94 12.70
CA LYS A 123 14.30 10.04 13.48
C LYS A 123 13.34 10.86 12.64
N THR A 124 12.05 10.83 12.99
CA THR A 124 10.96 11.46 12.23
C THR A 124 10.05 12.25 13.17
N LEU A 125 9.43 13.32 12.66
CA LEU A 125 8.41 14.08 13.41
C LEU A 125 7.21 13.19 13.73
N THR A 126 6.81 13.13 14.99
CA THR A 126 5.70 12.30 15.48
C THR A 126 4.40 12.55 14.70
N ALA A 127 4.07 13.83 14.47
CA ALA A 127 2.91 14.23 13.69
C ALA A 127 2.97 13.75 12.22
N SER A 128 4.16 13.73 11.61
CA SER A 128 4.34 13.25 10.23
C SER A 128 4.19 11.73 10.14
N VAL A 129 4.66 10.99 11.15
CA VAL A 129 4.48 9.54 11.23
C VAL A 129 3.01 9.18 11.30
N LEU A 130 2.27 9.80 12.21
CA LEU A 130 0.84 9.56 12.36
C LEU A 130 0.06 9.94 11.08
N ALA A 131 0.42 11.06 10.44
CA ALA A 131 -0.19 11.47 9.17
C ALA A 131 0.08 10.47 8.04
N GLU A 132 1.31 9.95 7.94
CA GLU A 132 1.66 8.92 6.96
C GLU A 132 0.86 7.63 7.18
N MET A 133 0.84 7.13 8.41
CA MET A 133 0.09 5.92 8.77
C MET A 133 -1.40 6.08 8.43
N LYS A 134 -2.02 7.21 8.82
CA LYS A 134 -3.43 7.47 8.51
C LYS A 134 -3.70 7.54 7.02
N GLN A 135 -2.85 8.24 6.26
CA GLN A 135 -2.99 8.37 4.81
C GLN A 135 -2.91 7.01 4.12
N ASP A 136 -2.00 6.14 4.55
CA ASP A 136 -1.84 4.82 3.95
C ASP A 136 -2.86 3.80 4.47
N ASN A 137 -3.44 4.00 5.65
CA ASN A 137 -4.48 3.13 6.20
C ASN A 137 -5.84 3.34 5.52
N GLU A 138 -6.05 4.50 4.88
CA GLU A 138 -7.30 4.84 4.21
C GLU A 138 -7.62 3.86 3.06
N ILE A 139 -8.80 3.23 3.15
CA ILE A 139 -9.30 2.21 2.21
C ILE A 139 -10.22 2.84 1.13
N PHE A 140 -10.55 4.12 1.25
CA PHE A 140 -11.50 4.84 0.39
C PHE A 140 -11.00 6.23 -0.02
#